data_AF-A0A9D0NWW6-F1
#
_entry.id   AF-A0A9D0NWW6-F1
#
_cell.length_a   1.000
_cell.length_b   1.000
_cell.length_c   1.000
_cell.angle_alpha   90.00
_cell.angle_beta   90.00
_cell.angle_gamma   90.00
#
_symmetry.space_group_name_H-M   'P 1'
#
loop_
_entity.id
_entity.type
_entity.pdbx_description
1 polymer ?
#
loop_
_entity_poly.entity_id
_entity_poly.type
_entity_poly.pdbx_seq_one_letter_code
_entity_poly.pdbx_strand_id
1 'polypeptide(L)'
;MEDTKMAERLTMKALSGELEALRKRLRKFETGFELKLENAMEKATEKLKARIEVSEGPGIRFRGHGGAVDVDARRRLIAECAYLRAERRGFTGGSPEQDWLEAEMEIDQLLLQGWTKNEAREMTSQDTLPQQESRA
;
A
#
# COMPACT_ATOMS: atom_id res chain seq x y z
N MET A 1 -23.38 27.47 -47.79
CA MET A 1 -22.09 27.26 -47.09
C MET A 1 -22.02 27.95 -45.73
N GLU A 2 -22.90 28.91 -45.43
CA GLU A 2 -22.92 29.61 -44.13
C GLU A 2 -23.74 28.85 -43.07
N ASP A 3 -24.80 28.15 -43.48
CA ASP A 3 -25.68 27.40 -42.57
C ASP A 3 -24.97 26.24 -41.84
N THR A 4 -24.02 25.58 -42.51
CA THR A 4 -23.24 24.47 -41.93
C THR A 4 -22.28 24.96 -40.84
N LYS A 5 -21.66 26.13 -41.04
CA LYS A 5 -20.77 26.76 -40.04
C LYS A 5 -21.53 27.24 -38.81
N MET A 6 -22.78 27.68 -38.97
CA MET A 6 -23.66 28.05 -37.85
C MET A 6 -24.10 26.83 -37.05
N ALA A 7 -24.46 25.73 -37.73
CA ALA A 7 -24.79 24.47 -37.07
C ALA A 7 -23.61 23.92 -36.23
N GLU A 8 -22.39 23.93 -36.77
CA GLU A 8 -21.17 23.52 -36.05
C GLU A 8 -20.86 24.41 -34.83
N ARG A 9 -21.08 25.72 -34.93
CA ARG A 9 -20.90 26.65 -33.80
C ARG A 9 -21.92 26.43 -32.69
N LEU A 10 -23.16 26.12 -33.06
CA LEU A 10 -24.21 25.82 -32.10
C LEU A 10 -23.94 24.50 -31.36
N THR A 11 -23.46 23.47 -32.06
CA THR A 11 -23.08 22.19 -31.43
C THR A 11 -21.86 22.33 -30.54
N MET A 12 -20.82 23.08 -30.96
CA MET A 12 -19.65 23.36 -30.12
C MET A 12 -20.01 24.13 -28.84
N LYS A 13 -20.95 25.07 -28.91
CA LYS A 13 -21.44 25.81 -27.73
C LYS A 13 -22.22 24.92 -26.78
N ALA A 14 -23.06 24.02 -27.30
CA ALA A 14 -23.79 23.05 -26.50
C ALA A 14 -22.84 22.07 -25.78
N LEU A 15 -21.88 21.49 -26.52
CA LEU A 15 -20.85 20.60 -25.97
C LEU A 15 -19.97 21.32 -24.94
N SER A 16 -19.65 22.60 -25.14
CA SER A 16 -18.91 23.41 -24.16
C SER A 16 -19.71 23.60 -22.87
N GLY A 17 -21.02 23.82 -22.97
CA GLY A 17 -21.90 23.95 -21.80
C GLY A 17 -22.00 22.64 -21.00
N GLU A 18 -22.13 21.51 -21.70
CA GLU A 18 -22.12 20.18 -21.09
C GLU A 18 -20.78 19.86 -20.43
N LEU A 19 -19.66 20.19 -21.09
CA LEU A 19 -18.31 20.02 -20.55
C LEU A 19 -18.10 20.86 -19.28
N GLU A 20 -18.61 22.09 -19.25
CA GLU A 20 -18.51 22.94 -18.07
C GLU A 20 -19.39 22.44 -16.90
N ALA A 21 -20.57 21.88 -17.21
CA ALA A 21 -21.42 21.23 -16.22
C ALA A 21 -20.75 19.96 -15.63
N LEU A 22 -20.15 19.13 -16.49
CA LEU A 22 -19.36 17.96 -16.09
C LEU A 22 -18.17 18.35 -15.21
N ARG A 23 -17.41 19.38 -15.61
CA ARG A 23 -16.29 19.92 -14.81
C ARG A 23 -16.76 20.41 -13.43
N LYS A 24 -17.89 21.12 -13.35
CA LYS A 24 -18.46 21.58 -12.07
C LYS A 24 -18.90 20.40 -11.19
N ARG A 25 -19.46 19.35 -11.79
CA ARG A 25 -19.86 18.13 -11.08
C ARG A 25 -18.65 17.36 -10.55
N LEU A 26 -17.58 17.25 -11.35
CA LEU A 26 -16.33 16.60 -10.96
C LEU A 26 -15.69 17.32 -9.77
N ARG A 27 -15.57 18.65 -9.83
CA ARG A 27 -15.05 19.45 -8.71
C ARG A 27 -15.83 19.25 -7.42
N LYS A 28 -17.18 19.23 -7.49
CA LYS A 28 -18.02 18.96 -6.31
C LYS A 28 -17.76 17.57 -5.72
N PHE A 29 -17.54 16.58 -6.57
CA PHE A 29 -17.19 15.23 -6.12
C PHE A 29 -15.81 15.21 -5.47
N GLU A 30 -14.80 15.82 -6.08
CA GLU A 30 -13.42 15.90 -5.55
C GLU A 30 -13.41 16.56 -4.17
N THR A 31 -13.98 17.75 -4.03
CA THR A 31 -14.04 18.44 -2.73
C THR A 31 -14.82 17.67 -1.67
N GLY A 32 -15.88 16.96 -2.08
CA GLY A 32 -16.68 16.14 -1.17
C GLY A 32 -15.97 14.85 -0.76
N PHE A 33 -15.09 14.32 -1.61
CA PHE A 33 -14.26 13.15 -1.32
C PHE A 33 -13.11 13.51 -0.39
N GLU A 34 -12.42 14.63 -0.66
CA GLU A 34 -11.35 15.16 0.19
C GLU A 34 -11.84 15.37 1.62
N LEU A 35 -12.99 16.03 1.80
CA LEU A 35 -13.57 16.25 3.13
C LEU A 35 -13.95 14.93 3.83
N LYS A 36 -14.41 13.91 3.08
CA LYS A 36 -14.70 12.59 3.66
C LYS A 36 -13.44 11.86 4.07
N LEU A 37 -12.36 11.95 3.28
CA LEU A 37 -11.07 11.36 3.60
C LEU A 37 -10.46 12.03 4.83
N GLU A 38 -10.46 13.36 4.89
CA GLU A 38 -9.97 14.11 6.05
C GLU A 38 -10.73 13.74 7.33
N ASN A 39 -12.07 13.76 7.30
CA ASN A 39 -12.89 13.34 8.44
C ASN A 39 -12.68 11.87 8.84
N ALA A 40 -12.46 10.98 7.86
CA ALA A 40 -12.20 9.57 8.13
C ALA A 40 -10.81 9.36 8.74
N MET A 41 -9.80 10.10 8.27
CA MET A 41 -8.45 10.08 8.79
C MET A 41 -8.40 10.68 10.20
N GLU A 42 -9.07 11.81 10.44
CA GLU A 42 -9.17 12.42 11.77
C GLU A 42 -9.77 11.43 12.78
N LYS A 43 -10.92 10.82 12.46
CA LYS A 43 -11.53 9.77 13.30
C LYS A 43 -10.61 8.57 13.53
N ALA A 44 -9.85 8.16 12.52
CA ALA A 44 -8.88 7.06 12.65
C ALA A 44 -7.72 7.45 13.58
N THR A 45 -7.23 8.69 13.48
CA THR A 45 -6.18 9.22 14.37
C THR A 45 -6.68 9.40 15.80
N GLU A 46 -7.90 9.88 16.00
CA GLU A 46 -8.53 9.97 17.32
C GLU A 46 -8.70 8.58 17.96
N LYS A 47 -9.16 7.60 17.18
CA LYS A 47 -9.30 6.21 17.64
C LYS A 47 -7.96 5.61 18.04
N LEU A 48 -6.89 5.91 17.30
CA LEU A 48 -5.54 5.48 17.63
C LEU A 48 -5.01 6.18 18.89
N LYS A 49 -5.20 7.49 18.99
CA LYS A 49 -4.81 8.30 20.16
C LYS A 49 -5.51 7.82 21.43
N ALA A 50 -6.82 7.58 21.37
CA ALA A 50 -7.58 7.01 22.48
C ALA A 50 -7.08 5.62 22.88
N ARG A 51 -6.66 4.78 21.91
CA ARG A 51 -6.06 3.46 22.19
C ARG A 51 -4.69 3.56 22.87
N ILE A 52 -3.91 4.59 22.56
CA ILE A 52 -2.59 4.84 23.14
C ILE A 52 -2.72 5.43 24.55
N GLU A 53 -3.57 6.42 24.74
CA GLU A 53 -3.83 7.04 26.06
C GLU A 53 -4.41 6.04 27.07
N VAL A 54 -5.28 5.11 26.62
CA VAL A 54 -5.79 4.01 27.46
C VAL A 54 -4.69 3.01 27.85
N SER A 55 -3.54 3.01 27.17
CA SER A 55 -2.42 2.11 27.43
C SER A 55 -1.35 2.68 28.38
N GLU A 56 -1.45 3.93 28.84
CA GLU A 56 -0.43 4.57 29.70
C GLU A 56 -0.59 4.23 31.21
N GLY A 57 -0.89 2.95 31.53
CA GLY A 57 -0.69 2.40 32.87
C GLY A 57 0.70 1.76 33.01
N PRO A 58 1.29 1.67 34.22
CA PRO A 58 2.64 1.12 34.40
C PRO A 58 2.60 -0.39 34.16
N GLY A 59 3.01 -0.79 32.96
CA GLY A 59 3.13 -2.18 32.57
C GLY A 59 2.65 -2.41 31.15
N ILE A 60 3.44 -1.98 30.17
CA ILE A 60 3.38 -2.58 28.83
C ILE A 60 3.86 -4.03 28.97
N ARG A 61 2.97 -4.90 29.43
CA ARG A 61 2.94 -6.25 28.88
C ARG A 61 2.58 -6.04 27.43
N PHE A 62 3.59 -6.03 26.57
CA PHE A 62 3.43 -6.31 25.15
C PHE A 62 2.72 -7.66 25.11
N ARG A 63 1.38 -7.64 25.14
CA ARG A 63 0.56 -8.82 24.96
C ARG A 63 0.84 -9.21 23.53
N GLY A 64 1.79 -10.13 23.38
CA GLY A 64 2.13 -10.75 22.12
C GLY A 64 0.83 -11.12 21.44
N HIS A 65 0.56 -10.49 20.30
CA HIS A 65 -0.35 -11.07 19.33
C HIS A 65 0.50 -12.08 18.55
N GLY A 66 0.95 -13.12 19.24
CA GLY A 66 1.35 -14.34 18.58
C GLY A 66 0.10 -14.91 17.94
N GLY A 67 0.07 -14.97 16.61
CA GLY A 67 -0.96 -15.66 15.83
C GLY A 67 -1.75 -14.80 14.85
N ALA A 68 -1.71 -13.46 14.93
CA ALA A 68 -2.32 -12.61 13.92
C ALA A 68 -1.21 -11.95 13.11
N VAL A 69 -0.99 -12.42 11.88
CA VAL A 69 -0.20 -11.68 10.88
C VAL A 69 -0.76 -10.26 10.84
N ASP A 70 0.07 -9.27 11.16
CA ASP A 70 -0.31 -7.86 11.02
C ASP A 70 -0.63 -7.60 9.54
N VAL A 71 -1.92 -7.39 9.25
CA VAL A 71 -2.44 -7.27 7.89
C VAL A 71 -1.78 -6.11 7.16
N ASP A 72 -1.44 -5.03 7.88
CA ASP A 72 -0.76 -3.88 7.32
C ASP A 72 0.72 -4.18 7.02
N ALA A 73 1.41 -4.94 7.87
CA ALA A 73 2.76 -5.45 7.54
C ALA A 73 2.75 -6.37 6.32
N ARG A 74 1.79 -7.30 6.22
CA ARG A 74 1.62 -8.16 5.03
C ARG A 74 1.46 -7.33 3.76
N ARG A 75 0.57 -6.34 3.77
CA ARG A 75 0.32 -5.46 2.60
C ARG A 75 1.55 -4.70 2.15
N ARG A 76 2.37 -4.21 3.08
CA ARG A 76 3.62 -3.50 2.76
C ARG A 76 4.63 -4.43 2.07
N LEU A 77 4.80 -5.64 2.61
CA LEU A 77 5.70 -6.64 2.04
C LEU A 77 5.29 -7.03 0.62
N ILE A 78 3.99 -7.21 0.38
CA ILE A 78 3.47 -7.52 -0.96
C ILE A 78 3.75 -6.38 -1.93
N ALA A 79 3.49 -5.14 -1.53
CA ALA A 79 3.72 -3.97 -2.37
C ALA A 79 5.20 -3.82 -2.74
N GLU A 80 6.11 -4.04 -1.78
CA GLU A 80 7.55 -3.99 -1.99
C GLU A 80 8.02 -5.10 -2.94
N CYS A 81 7.59 -6.35 -2.73
CA CYS A 81 7.91 -7.46 -3.62
C CYS A 81 7.38 -7.22 -5.05
N ALA A 82 6.14 -6.75 -5.20
CA ALA A 82 5.57 -6.44 -6.51
C ALA A 82 6.37 -5.33 -7.22
N TYR A 83 6.78 -4.29 -6.48
CA TYR A 83 7.61 -3.21 -7.00
C TYR A 83 8.98 -3.72 -7.46
N LEU A 84 9.68 -4.49 -6.62
CA LEU A 84 10.99 -5.05 -6.97
C LEU A 84 10.91 -5.97 -8.20
N ARG A 85 9.82 -6.73 -8.34
CA ARG A 85 9.60 -7.56 -9.53
C ARG A 85 9.39 -6.71 -10.79
N ALA A 86 8.61 -5.64 -10.70
CA ALA A 86 8.43 -4.70 -11.81
C ALA A 86 9.76 -3.99 -12.16
N GLU A 87 10.52 -3.59 -11.15
CA GLU A 87 11.84 -2.95 -11.30
C GLU A 87 12.86 -3.89 -11.97
N ARG A 88 12.89 -5.18 -11.61
CA ARG A 88 13.77 -6.18 -12.24
C ARG A 88 13.48 -6.37 -13.72
N ARG A 89 12.26 -6.08 -14.17
CA ARG A 89 11.88 -6.04 -15.59
C ARG A 89 12.02 -4.66 -16.22
N GLY A 90 12.59 -3.69 -15.50
CA GLY A 90 12.77 -2.31 -15.94
C GLY A 90 11.46 -1.56 -16.13
N PHE A 91 10.37 -2.00 -15.49
CA PHE A 91 9.00 -1.54 -15.74
C PHE A 91 8.56 -1.67 -17.21
N THR A 92 9.30 -2.45 -18.02
CA THR A 92 9.08 -2.63 -19.44
C THR A 92 8.59 -4.06 -19.70
N GLY A 93 7.30 -4.20 -19.96
CA GLY A 93 6.67 -5.49 -20.20
C GLY A 93 6.32 -6.26 -18.92
N GLY A 94 5.23 -7.01 -19.00
CA GLY A 94 4.56 -7.67 -17.87
C GLY A 94 3.29 -6.95 -17.45
N SER A 95 2.44 -7.63 -16.67
CA SER A 95 1.24 -7.05 -16.08
C SER A 95 1.51 -6.75 -14.61
N PRO A 96 1.31 -5.50 -14.13
CA PRO A 96 1.39 -5.18 -12.71
C PRO A 96 0.50 -6.09 -11.87
N GLU A 97 -0.67 -6.47 -12.39
CA GLU A 97 -1.61 -7.37 -11.71
C GLU A 97 -0.98 -8.75 -11.45
N GLN A 98 -0.23 -9.26 -12.43
CA GLN A 98 0.49 -10.52 -12.30
C GLN A 98 1.61 -10.42 -11.26
N ASP A 99 2.24 -9.25 -11.16
CA ASP A 99 3.30 -9.05 -10.17
C ASP A 99 2.79 -8.99 -8.74
N TRP A 100 1.63 -8.37 -8.58
CA TRP A 100 0.92 -8.35 -7.31
C TRP A 100 0.51 -9.76 -6.91
N LEU A 101 -0.12 -10.53 -7.81
CA LEU A 101 -0.55 -11.91 -7.53
C LEU A 101 0.62 -12.80 -7.10
N GLU A 102 1.74 -12.73 -7.82
CA GLU A 102 2.93 -13.51 -7.47
C GLU A 102 3.54 -13.06 -6.13
N ALA A 103 3.57 -11.76 -5.86
CA ALA A 103 4.04 -11.22 -4.57
C ALA A 103 3.12 -11.62 -3.40
N GLU A 104 1.79 -11.65 -3.59
CA GLU A 104 0.85 -12.13 -2.57
C GLU A 104 1.14 -13.58 -2.18
N MET A 105 1.31 -14.45 -3.18
CA MET A 105 1.61 -15.87 -2.95
C MET A 105 2.94 -16.08 -2.22
N GLU A 106 3.98 -15.35 -2.62
CA GLU A 106 5.30 -15.44 -1.99
C GLU A 106 5.27 -15.01 -0.53
N ILE A 107 4.66 -13.85 -0.24
CA ILE A 107 4.56 -13.33 1.12
C ILE A 107 3.64 -14.21 1.98
N ASP A 108 2.53 -14.70 1.44
CA ASP A 108 1.68 -15.65 2.16
C ASP A 108 2.44 -16.92 2.52
N GLN A 109 3.18 -17.50 1.56
CA GLN A 109 3.98 -18.68 1.81
C GLN A 109 5.03 -18.44 2.90
N LEU A 110 5.72 -17.31 2.88
CA LEU A 110 6.71 -16.94 3.90
C LEU A 110 6.06 -16.77 5.30
N LEU A 111 4.87 -16.16 5.34
CA LEU A 111 4.12 -15.97 6.58
C LEU A 111 3.57 -17.29 7.13
N LEU A 112 3.09 -18.18 6.25
CA LEU A 112 2.64 -19.54 6.57
C LEU A 112 3.79 -20.43 7.06
N GLN A 113 4.99 -20.27 6.50
CA GLN A 113 6.21 -20.96 6.92
C GLN A 113 6.77 -20.42 8.25
N GLY A 114 6.14 -19.39 8.84
CA GLY A 114 6.49 -18.88 10.15
C GLY A 114 7.76 -18.03 10.15
N TRP A 115 8.05 -17.30 9.06
CA TRP A 115 9.18 -16.36 8.95
C TRP A 115 9.00 -15.19 9.92
N THR A 116 9.21 -15.47 11.21
CA THR A 116 8.94 -14.60 12.35
C THR A 116 10.26 -14.09 12.90
N LYS A 117 11.04 -13.39 12.08
CA LYS A 117 12.14 -12.49 12.50
C LYS A 117 13.23 -13.05 13.44
N ASN A 118 13.20 -14.33 13.79
CA ASN A 118 14.18 -14.98 14.67
C ASN A 118 15.42 -15.47 13.88
N GLU A 119 15.28 -15.85 12.62
CA GLU A 119 16.40 -16.39 11.83
C GLU A 119 17.38 -15.35 11.28
N ALA A 120 16.98 -14.09 11.10
CA ALA A 120 17.91 -13.03 10.69
C ALA A 120 18.94 -12.70 11.80
N ARG A 121 18.61 -12.99 13.06
CA ARG A 121 19.53 -12.86 14.20
C ARG A 121 20.45 -14.07 14.36
N GLU A 122 20.03 -15.23 13.88
CA GLU A 122 20.79 -16.49 13.90
C GLU A 122 21.77 -16.60 12.72
N MET A 123 21.41 -16.12 11.52
CA MET A 123 22.31 -16.14 10.34
C MET A 123 23.51 -15.19 10.44
N THR A 124 23.45 -14.17 11.29
CA THR A 124 24.61 -13.31 11.60
C THR A 124 25.48 -13.87 12.73
N SER A 125 25.03 -14.93 13.41
CA SER A 125 25.76 -15.55 14.52
C SER A 125 26.44 -16.87 14.15
N GLN A 126 26.14 -17.46 12.98
CA GLN A 126 26.78 -18.72 12.55
C GLN A 126 28.03 -18.57 11.68
N ASP A 127 28.45 -17.35 11.32
CA ASP A 127 29.72 -17.12 10.59
C ASP A 127 30.93 -16.91 11.53
N THR A 128 30.97 -17.66 12.63
CA THR A 128 32.17 -17.83 13.44
C THR A 128 32.20 -19.25 14.00
N LEU A 129 32.42 -20.23 13.10
CA LEU A 129 32.86 -21.55 13.51
C LEU A 129 34.38 -21.51 13.75
N PRO A 130 34.87 -21.97 14.91
CA PRO A 130 36.30 -22.06 15.19
C PRO A 130 36.88 -23.24 14.41
N GLN A 131 37.80 -22.97 13.48
CA GLN A 131 38.63 -24.03 12.92
C GLN A 131 39.73 -24.37 13.94
N GLN A 132 39.40 -25.39 14.73
CA GLN A 132 40.36 -26.16 15.47
C GLN A 132 41.23 -26.94 14.46
N GLU A 133 42.42 -26.43 14.14
CA GLU A 133 43.48 -27.27 13.58
C GLU A 133 44.55 -27.49 14.64
N SER A 134 44.37 -28.62 15.32
CA SER A 134 45.38 -29.38 16.04
C SER A 134 46.67 -29.55 15.22
N ARG A 135 47.79 -29.69 15.94
CA ARG A 135 48.99 -30.51 15.60
C ARG A 135 50.24 -29.76 15.12
N ALA A 136 51.14 -29.50 16.06
CA ALA A 136 52.51 -30.06 16.11
C ALA A 136 53.12 -29.81 17.50
#